data_AF-A0A0F9BMF5-F1
#
_entry.id   AF-A0A0F9BMF5-F1
#
_cell.length_a   1.000
_cell.length_b   1.000
_cell.length_c   1.000
_cell.angle_alpha   90.00
_cell.angle_beta   90.00
_cell.angle_gamma   90.00
#
_symmetry.space_group_name_H-M   'P 1'
#
loop_
_entity.id
_entity.type
_entity.pdbx_description
1 polymer ?
#
loop_
_entity_poly.entity_id
_entity_poly.type
_entity_poly.pdbx_seq_one_letter_code
_entity_poly.pdbx_strand_id
1 'polypeptide(L)'
;MSGDRASAPPGRTRRRLGPTWDAASVRTLRRHLGLTQRGMAQELGTRQQTVSEWETGLYRPRGASVRLLTIIAERAGFEYEARGSSSKKRED
;
A
#
# COMPACT_ATOMS: atom_id res chain seq x y z
N MET A 1 8.94 12.88 -21.33
CA MET A 1 8.39 12.89 -19.94
C MET A 1 7.60 11.61 -19.73
N SER A 2 8.30 10.49 -19.56
CA SER A 2 7.69 9.15 -19.58
C SER A 2 7.40 8.70 -18.16
N GLY A 3 6.15 8.88 -17.72
CA GLY A 3 5.64 8.14 -16.58
C GLY A 3 5.29 6.75 -17.09
N ASP A 4 6.19 5.81 -16.84
CA ASP A 4 6.07 4.38 -17.12
C ASP A 4 4.62 3.90 -16.86
N ARG A 5 3.92 3.63 -17.96
CA ARG A 5 2.53 3.20 -17.98
C ARG A 5 2.56 1.72 -17.63
N ALA A 6 2.45 1.42 -16.33
CA ALA A 6 2.62 0.08 -15.77
C ALA A 6 1.70 -0.95 -16.47
N SER A 7 2.23 -1.58 -17.50
CA SER A 7 1.73 -2.80 -18.12
C SER A 7 2.66 -3.91 -17.67
N ALA A 8 2.14 -4.91 -16.96
CA ALA A 8 2.85 -6.16 -16.76
C ALA A 8 1.87 -7.34 -16.58
N PRO A 9 2.03 -8.44 -17.35
CA PRO A 9 1.16 -9.62 -17.33
C PRO A 9 1.42 -10.50 -16.08
N PRO A 10 0.54 -11.46 -15.73
CA PRO A 10 0.75 -12.33 -14.58
C PRO A 10 1.72 -13.47 -14.94
N GLY A 11 3.03 -13.21 -14.82
CA GLY A 11 4.05 -14.25 -14.81
C GLY A 11 4.19 -14.86 -13.42
N ARG A 12 3.76 -16.12 -13.25
CA ARG A 12 3.96 -16.91 -12.03
C ARG A 12 5.46 -17.09 -11.76
N THR A 13 5.95 -16.54 -10.65
CA THR A 13 7.14 -17.09 -9.96
C THR A 13 7.01 -16.82 -8.47
N ARG A 14 7.01 -17.89 -7.68
CA ARG A 14 6.99 -17.83 -6.21
C ARG A 14 8.27 -17.19 -5.69
N ARG A 15 8.22 -15.98 -5.09
CA ARG A 15 9.16 -15.59 -4.00
C ARG A 15 8.74 -14.30 -3.27
N ARG A 16 8.83 -14.39 -1.92
CA ARG A 16 8.73 -13.34 -0.89
C ARG A 16 7.35 -12.69 -0.77
N LEU A 17 6.50 -13.30 0.06
CA LEU A 17 5.27 -12.69 0.57
C LEU A 17 5.66 -11.53 1.49
N GLY A 18 5.91 -10.36 0.91
CA GLY A 18 5.93 -9.11 1.64
C GLY A 18 4.51 -8.73 2.09
N PRO A 19 4.38 -7.74 2.99
CA PRO A 19 3.08 -7.25 3.44
C PRO A 19 2.19 -6.91 2.24
N THR A 20 0.99 -7.50 2.23
CA THR A 20 0.05 -7.33 1.12
C THR A 20 -0.85 -6.15 1.43
N TRP A 21 -0.67 -5.05 0.71
CA TRP A 21 -1.56 -3.90 0.77
C TRP A 21 -2.73 -4.10 -0.21
N ASP A 22 -3.93 -4.25 0.34
CA ASP A 22 -5.17 -4.29 -0.45
C ASP A 22 -5.85 -2.91 -0.49
N ALA A 23 -6.90 -2.81 -1.32
CA ALA A 23 -7.64 -1.57 -1.52
C ALA A 23 -8.20 -0.98 -0.22
N ALA A 24 -8.70 -1.85 0.66
CA ALA A 24 -9.28 -1.46 1.94
C ALA A 24 -8.22 -0.93 2.91
N SER A 25 -7.06 -1.59 2.96
CA SER A 25 -5.93 -1.22 3.82
C SER A 25 -5.32 0.11 3.39
N VAL A 26 -5.13 0.33 2.08
CA VAL A 26 -4.64 1.61 1.55
C VAL A 26 -5.62 2.74 1.88
N ARG A 27 -6.92 2.52 1.65
CA ARG A 27 -7.96 3.51 1.96
C ARG A 27 -8.06 3.80 3.46
N THR A 28 -7.86 2.80 4.30
CA THR A 28 -7.96 2.96 5.76
C THR A 28 -6.73 3.66 6.31
N LEU A 29 -5.53 3.32 5.85
CA LEU A 29 -4.31 4.08 6.16
C LEU A 29 -4.46 5.55 5.77
N ARG A 30 -4.97 5.83 4.56
CA ARG A 30 -5.21 7.20 4.12
C ARG A 30 -6.13 7.97 5.08
N ARG A 31 -7.25 7.36 5.45
CA ARG A 31 -8.25 7.95 6.34
C ARG A 31 -7.69 8.14 7.75
N HIS A 32 -6.91 7.18 8.25
CA HIS A 32 -6.23 7.25 9.53
C HIS A 32 -5.28 8.44 9.61
N LEU A 33 -4.56 8.72 8.52
CA LEU A 33 -3.70 9.89 8.38
C LEU A 33 -4.46 11.21 8.15
N GLY A 34 -5.78 11.18 7.97
CA GLY A 34 -6.57 12.36 7.60
C GLY A 34 -6.24 12.92 6.21
N LEU A 35 -5.61 12.13 5.33
CA LEU A 35 -5.12 12.61 4.04
C LEU A 35 -6.17 12.49 2.92
N THR A 36 -6.07 13.42 1.98
CA THR A 36 -6.73 13.27 0.67
C THR A 36 -5.94 12.28 -0.19
N GLN A 37 -6.54 11.74 -1.27
CA GLN A 37 -5.82 10.87 -2.20
C GLN A 37 -4.59 11.57 -2.82
N ARG A 38 -4.68 12.88 -3.03
CA ARG A 38 -3.55 13.71 -3.46
C ARG A 38 -2.48 13.84 -2.38
N GLY A 39 -2.87 14.06 -1.12
CA GLY A 39 -1.94 14.12 0.01
C GLY A 39 -1.17 12.82 0.19
N MET A 40 -1.87 11.68 0.16
CA MET A 40 -1.22 10.38 0.21
C MET A 40 -0.32 10.10 -0.99
N ALA A 41 -0.68 10.58 -2.18
CA ALA A 41 0.18 10.47 -3.34
C ALA A 41 1.48 11.29 -3.19
N GLN A 42 1.40 12.49 -2.59
CA GLN A 42 2.58 13.30 -2.29
C GLN A 42 3.51 12.62 -1.29
N GLU A 43 2.96 12.07 -0.20
CA GLU A 43 3.72 11.29 0.78
C GLU A 43 4.42 10.07 0.17
N LEU A 44 3.75 9.40 -0.78
CA LEU A 44 4.28 8.22 -1.46
C LEU A 44 5.15 8.54 -2.69
N GLY A 45 5.30 9.82 -3.06
CA GLY A 45 6.01 10.23 -4.27
C GLY A 45 5.39 9.69 -5.57
N THR A 46 4.06 9.49 -5.59
CA THR A 46 3.31 8.96 -6.73
C THR A 46 2.22 9.93 -7.20
N ARG A 47 1.36 9.50 -8.14
CA ARG A 47 0.23 10.28 -8.66
C ARG A 47 -1.05 9.94 -7.90
N GLN A 48 -1.95 10.93 -7.78
CA GLN A 48 -3.27 10.72 -7.15
C GLN A 48 -4.07 9.61 -7.87
N GLN A 49 -3.96 9.52 -9.20
CA GLN A 49 -4.63 8.47 -9.97
C GLN A 49 -4.18 7.07 -9.55
N THR A 50 -2.88 6.87 -9.29
CA THR A 50 -2.34 5.59 -8.81
C THR A 50 -2.91 5.20 -7.44
N VAL A 51 -3.09 6.18 -6.54
CA VAL A 51 -3.74 5.93 -5.24
C VAL A 51 -5.21 5.55 -5.43
N SER A 52 -5.93 6.20 -6.36
CA SER A 52 -7.32 5.84 -6.70
C SER A 52 -7.42 4.41 -7.26
N GLU A 53 -6.52 4.03 -8.15
CA GLU A 53 -6.47 2.67 -8.72
C GLU A 53 -6.20 1.60 -7.66
N TRP A 54 -5.42 1.94 -6.63
CA TRP A 54 -5.22 1.05 -5.47
C TRP A 54 -6.46 0.96 -4.60
N GLU A 55 -7.08 2.10 -4.25
CA GLU A 55 -8.27 2.16 -3.39
C GLU A 55 -9.53 1.55 -4.02
N THR A 56 -9.57 1.46 -5.35
CA THR A 56 -10.63 0.78 -6.12
C THR A 56 -10.31 -0.69 -6.38
N GLY A 57 -9.09 -1.14 -6.07
CA GLY A 57 -8.64 -2.51 -6.32
C GLY A 57 -8.36 -2.83 -7.79
N LEU A 58 -8.37 -1.81 -8.68
CA LEU A 58 -8.00 -1.97 -10.08
C LEU A 58 -6.54 -2.44 -10.21
N TYR A 59 -5.67 -1.89 -9.36
CA TYR A 59 -4.28 -2.31 -9.25
C TYR A 59 -3.88 -2.47 -7.78
N ARG A 60 -2.80 -3.23 -7.54
CA ARG A 60 -2.19 -3.35 -6.22
C ARG A 60 -0.83 -2.65 -6.20
N PRO A 61 -0.45 -1.98 -5.11
CA PRO A 61 0.90 -1.45 -4.95
C PRO A 61 1.91 -2.59 -5.01
N ARG A 62 3.07 -2.35 -5.64
CA ARG A 62 4.16 -3.31 -5.80
C ARG A 62 5.50 -2.63 -5.61
N GLY A 63 6.55 -3.42 -5.36
CA GLY A 63 7.93 -2.92 -5.27
C GLY A 63 8.12 -1.86 -4.18
N ALA A 64 8.67 -0.71 -4.57
CA ALA A 64 8.97 0.39 -3.65
C ALA A 64 7.73 0.95 -2.94
N SER A 65 6.58 0.98 -3.61
CA SER A 65 5.33 1.51 -3.03
C SER A 65 4.85 0.70 -1.84
N VAL A 66 5.02 -0.64 -1.85
CA VAL A 66 4.71 -1.50 -0.70
C VAL A 66 5.57 -1.14 0.51
N ARG A 67 6.87 -0.90 0.30
CA ARG A 67 7.79 -0.50 1.36
C ARG A 67 7.44 0.87 1.93
N LEU A 68 7.09 1.83 1.08
CA LEU A 68 6.71 3.17 1.51
C LEU A 68 5.40 3.16 2.31
N LEU A 69 4.39 2.41 1.86
CA LEU A 69 3.14 2.22 2.61
C LEU A 69 3.41 1.62 4.00
N THR A 70 4.27 0.60 4.08
CA THR A 70 4.70 0.02 5.35
C THR A 70 5.38 1.04 6.27
N ILE A 71 6.34 1.82 5.77
CA ILE A 71 7.02 2.85 6.56
C ILE A 71 6.04 3.91 7.07
N ILE A 72 5.12 4.36 6.22
CA ILE A 72 4.10 5.36 6.61
C ILE A 72 3.16 4.78 7.67
N ALA A 73 2.72 3.52 7.50
CA ALA A 73 1.87 2.85 8.46
C ALA A 73 2.54 2.71 9.83
N GLU A 74 3.80 2.26 9.86
CA GLU A 74 4.59 2.13 11.08
C GLU A 74 4.77 3.48 11.79
N ARG A 75 5.09 4.54 11.03
CA ARG A 75 5.20 5.91 11.57
C ARG A 75 3.88 6.43 12.14
N ALA A 76 2.76 6.02 11.56
CA ALA A 76 1.42 6.42 11.98
C ALA A 76 0.83 5.52 13.08
N GLY A 77 1.55 4.48 13.52
CA GLY A 77 1.03 3.47 14.44
C GLY A 77 -0.19 2.73 13.89
N PHE A 78 -0.33 2.65 12.56
CA PHE A 78 -1.46 2.02 11.91
C PHE A 78 -1.24 0.51 11.84
N GLU A 79 -2.13 -0.26 12.45
CA GLU A 79 -2.12 -1.72 12.32
C GLU A 79 -2.59 -2.12 10.92
N TYR A 80 -1.73 -2.81 10.17
CA TYR A 80 -2.02 -3.32 8.83
C TYR A 80 -1.82 -4.84 8.80
N GLU A 81 -2.73 -5.55 8.15
CA GLU A 81 -2.67 -7.01 7.95
C GLU A 81 -1.60 -7.35 6.91
N ALA A 82 -0.34 -7.22 7.30
CA ALA A 82 0.74 -7.89 6.63
C ALA A 82 0.51 -9.40 6.77
N ARG A 83 -0.04 -10.07 5.75
CA ARG A 83 0.10 -11.53 5.62
C ARG A 83 1.60 -11.85 5.56
N GLY A 84 2.23 -11.96 6.72
CA GLY A 84 3.68 -12.04 6.88
C GLY A 84 4.26 -11.51 8.20
N SER A 85 3.58 -10.66 8.98
CA SER A 85 4.11 -10.20 10.28
C SER A 85 3.02 -9.91 11.32
N SER A 86 2.69 -10.96 12.08
CA SER A 86 2.41 -10.96 13.52
C SER A 86 1.87 -9.69 14.19
N SER A 87 0.59 -9.70 14.55
CA SER A 87 0.07 -9.12 15.81
C SER A 87 -0.49 -10.26 16.67
N LYS A 88 0.41 -10.96 17.38
CA LYS A 88 0.04 -11.74 18.56
C LYS A 88 0.52 -11.01 19.80
N LYS A 89 -0.40 -10.29 20.44
CA LYS A 89 -0.48 -10.10 21.90
C LYS A 89 -1.66 -9.19 22.21
N ARG A 90 -2.69 -9.72 22.87
CA ARG A 90 -2.93 -9.52 24.31
C ARG A 90 -3.67 -10.74 24.85
N GLU A 91 -2.99 -11.48 25.72
CA GLU A 91 -3.61 -12.40 26.70
C GLU A 91 -4.18 -11.54 27.83
N ASP A 92 -5.35 -11.93 28.34
CA ASP A 92 -5.76 -11.77 29.73
C ASP A 92 -6.37 -13.12 30.17
#